data_AF-A0A1L7XZ36-F1
#
_entry.id   AF-A0A1L7XZ36-F1
#
_cell.length_a   1.000
_cell.length_b   1.000
_cell.length_c   1.000
_cell.angle_alpha   90.00
_cell.angle_beta   90.00
_cell.angle_gamma   90.00
#
_symmetry.space_group_name_H-M   'P 1'
#
loop_
_entity.id
_entity.type
_entity.pdbx_description
1 polymer ?
#
loop_
_entity_poly.entity_id
_entity_poly.type
_entity_poly.pdbx_seq_one_letter_code
_entity_poly.pdbx_strand_id
1 'polypeptide(L)'
;MFEEGHTYAAYLKVVAGAVLTSLALVFVRRRWFSFLSDIPGPFLGSFSVLWQIIHAIKGHTEEETIAEHKKHGDFVRIGFNEVSIGHPNAINEVLKSQMNKGDWYRIFSLPDSRYVNQMSEVDAKRHITKTKNVAPGYAFSNVIKAEPQVAR
;
A
#
# COMPACT_ATOMS: atom_id res chain seq x y z
N MET A 1 9.08 -42.92 -28.85
CA MET A 1 8.85 -42.42 -27.47
C MET A 1 9.98 -41.51 -26.95
N PHE A 2 11.21 -41.55 -27.47
CA PHE A 2 12.32 -40.68 -27.01
C PHE A 2 12.42 -39.31 -27.71
N GLU A 3 11.82 -39.12 -28.88
CA GLU A 3 11.88 -37.82 -29.60
C GLU A 3 10.96 -36.74 -29.01
N GLU A 4 9.82 -37.13 -28.41
CA GLU A 4 8.86 -36.18 -27.86
C GLU A 4 9.45 -35.39 -26.67
N GLY A 5 10.29 -36.02 -25.85
CA GLY A 5 10.91 -35.39 -24.67
C GLY A 5 11.84 -34.21 -25.00
N HIS A 6 12.54 -34.27 -26.14
CA HIS A 6 13.43 -33.18 -26.58
C HIS A 6 12.66 -31.96 -27.05
N THR A 7 11.51 -32.18 -27.70
CA THR A 7 10.62 -31.11 -28.19
C THR A 7 9.96 -30.37 -27.02
N TYR A 8 9.47 -31.10 -26.00
CA TYR A 8 8.93 -30.48 -24.78
C TYR A 8 9.99 -29.64 -24.03
N ALA A 9 11.23 -30.13 -23.93
CA ALA A 9 12.31 -29.37 -23.31
C ALA A 9 12.63 -28.08 -24.08
N ALA A 10 12.52 -28.08 -25.41
CA ALA A 10 12.68 -26.87 -26.23
C ALA A 10 11.53 -25.87 -25.99
N TYR A 11 10.27 -26.33 -25.96
CA TYR A 11 9.12 -25.49 -25.64
C TYR A 11 9.23 -24.87 -24.23
N LEU A 12 9.62 -25.65 -23.23
CA LEU A 12 9.84 -25.14 -21.86
C LEU A 12 10.89 -24.04 -21.81
N LYS A 13 11.99 -24.17 -22.56
CA LYS A 13 13.03 -23.12 -22.65
C LYS A 13 12.51 -21.85 -23.31
N VAL A 14 11.73 -21.96 -24.38
CA VAL A 14 11.12 -20.79 -25.06
C VAL A 14 10.13 -20.10 -24.14
N VAL A 15 9.26 -20.85 -23.46
CA VAL A 15 8.30 -20.29 -22.50
C VAL A 15 9.02 -19.63 -21.34
N ALA A 16 10.03 -20.29 -20.75
CA ALA A 16 10.84 -19.70 -19.68
C ALA A 16 11.54 -18.41 -20.15
N GLY A 17 12.10 -18.42 -21.36
CA GLY A 17 12.70 -17.24 -21.98
C GLY A 17 11.70 -16.09 -22.14
N ALA A 18 10.50 -16.36 -22.66
CA ALA A 18 9.45 -15.36 -22.83
C ALA A 18 8.94 -14.80 -21.49
N VAL A 19 8.83 -15.64 -20.46
CA VAL A 19 8.47 -15.19 -19.11
C VAL A 19 9.55 -14.28 -18.54
N LEU A 20 10.83 -14.67 -18.62
CA LEU A 20 11.94 -13.86 -18.12
C LEU A 20 12.05 -12.51 -18.83
N THR A 21 11.89 -12.48 -20.16
CA THR A 21 11.91 -11.20 -20.91
C THR A 21 10.72 -10.32 -20.56
N SER A 22 9.52 -10.88 -20.41
CA SER A 22 8.34 -10.13 -19.98
C SER A 22 8.50 -9.52 -18.58
N LEU A 23 9.08 -10.28 -17.63
CA LEU A 23 9.36 -9.79 -16.28
C LEU A 23 10.40 -8.68 -16.29
N ALA A 24 11.48 -8.84 -17.07
CA ALA A 24 12.49 -7.81 -17.23
C ALA A 24 11.90 -6.50 -17.81
N LEU A 25 11.06 -6.61 -18.86
CA LEU A 25 10.35 -5.47 -19.43
C LEU A 25 9.44 -4.77 -18.40
N VAL A 26 8.72 -5.53 -17.59
CA VAL A 26 7.88 -4.97 -16.52
C VAL A 26 8.73 -4.22 -15.48
N PHE A 27 9.85 -4.79 -15.05
CA PHE A 27 10.74 -4.14 -14.08
C PHE A 27 11.38 -2.87 -14.63
N VAL A 28 11.84 -2.90 -15.88
CA VAL A 28 12.37 -1.71 -16.57
C VAL A 28 11.30 -0.63 -16.68
N ARG A 29 10.09 -1.00 -17.13
CA ARG A 29 8.96 -0.07 -17.23
C ARG A 29 8.62 0.56 -15.89
N ARG A 30 8.56 -0.23 -14.81
CA ARG A 30 8.25 0.28 -13.46
C ARG A 30 9.31 1.24 -12.94
N ARG A 31 10.58 0.98 -13.20
CA ARG A 31 11.67 1.80 -12.67
C ARG A 31 11.83 3.13 -13.40
N TRP A 32 11.77 3.13 -14.73
CA TRP A 32 12.14 4.28 -15.56
C TRP A 32 10.98 4.94 -16.29
N PHE A 33 9.88 4.23 -16.56
CA PHE A 33 8.75 4.73 -17.34
C PHE A 33 7.45 4.84 -16.51
N SER A 34 7.57 4.86 -15.18
CA SER A 34 6.45 5.11 -14.28
C SER A 34 6.34 6.61 -14.00
N PHE A 35 5.13 7.11 -13.74
CA PHE A 35 4.93 8.49 -13.27
C PHE A 35 5.68 8.83 -11.97
N LEU A 36 6.16 7.81 -11.25
CA LEU A 36 6.97 7.94 -10.04
C LEU A 36 8.48 7.76 -10.30
N SER A 37 8.93 7.81 -11.56
CA SER A 37 10.36 7.66 -11.93
C SER A 37 11.25 8.73 -11.30
N ASP A 38 10.70 9.93 -11.14
CA ASP A 38 11.42 11.13 -10.73
C ASP A 38 11.57 11.22 -9.20
N ILE A 39 10.79 10.42 -8.47
CA ILE A 39 10.79 10.40 -7.01
C ILE A 39 11.90 9.46 -6.53
N PRO A 40 12.84 9.95 -5.69
CA PRO A 40 13.93 9.14 -5.17
C PRO A 40 13.43 8.09 -4.17
N GLY A 41 14.19 7.01 -3.97
CA GLY A 41 13.87 5.98 -2.99
C GLY A 41 14.72 4.72 -3.11
N PRO A 42 14.46 3.72 -2.24
CA PRO A 42 15.18 2.46 -2.27
C PRO A 42 15.04 1.74 -3.61
N PHE A 43 16.14 1.14 -4.07
CA PHE A 43 16.20 0.43 -5.35
C PHE A 43 15.15 -0.69 -5.43
N LEU A 44 15.02 -1.48 -4.36
CA LEU A 44 14.02 -2.56 -4.29
C LEU A 44 12.58 -2.03 -4.30
N GLY A 45 12.32 -0.88 -3.65
CA GLY A 45 11.01 -0.23 -3.63
C GLY A 45 10.56 0.26 -5.01
N SER A 46 11.52 0.59 -5.88
CA SER A 46 11.21 1.03 -7.24
C SER A 46 10.63 -0.06 -8.15
N PHE A 47 10.92 -1.34 -7.87
CA PHE A 47 10.47 -2.47 -8.70
C PHE A 47 9.20 -3.12 -8.18
N SER A 48 9.06 -3.24 -6.86
CA SER A 48 8.00 -4.01 -6.21
C SER A 48 7.83 -3.61 -4.73
N VAL A 49 6.81 -4.19 -4.10
CA VAL A 49 6.50 -4.10 -2.65
C VAL A 49 7.53 -4.87 -1.80
N LEU A 50 8.51 -5.54 -2.43
CA LEU A 50 9.52 -6.36 -1.76
C LEU A 50 10.30 -5.61 -0.67
N TRP A 51 10.61 -4.33 -0.89
CA TRP A 51 11.28 -3.52 0.13
C TRP A 51 10.44 -3.44 1.41
N GLN A 52 9.14 -3.20 1.29
CA GLN A 52 8.24 -3.15 2.45
C GLN A 52 8.11 -4.53 3.12
N ILE A 53 8.01 -5.62 2.34
CA ILE A 53 7.91 -6.98 2.90
C ILE A 53 9.15 -7.34 3.72
N ILE A 54 10.34 -7.05 3.20
CA ILE A 54 11.60 -7.35 3.90
C ILE A 54 11.66 -6.63 5.24
N HIS A 55 11.29 -5.34 5.28
CA HIS A 55 11.33 -4.55 6.51
C HIS A 55 10.16 -4.85 7.46
N ALA A 56 9.01 -5.28 6.93
CA ALA A 56 7.91 -5.79 7.73
C ALA A 56 8.28 -7.10 8.45
N ILE A 57 8.98 -8.01 7.77
CA ILE A 57 9.48 -9.26 8.37
C ILE A 57 10.54 -8.97 9.44
N LYS A 58 11.42 -7.99 9.20
CA LYS A 58 12.40 -7.54 10.21
C LYS A 58 11.75 -6.86 11.42
N GLY A 59 10.53 -6.32 11.27
CA GLY A 59 9.79 -5.66 12.34
C GLY A 59 10.14 -4.18 12.58
N HIS A 60 10.99 -3.58 11.75
CA HIS A 60 11.48 -2.19 11.92
C HIS A 60 11.19 -1.33 10.68
N THR A 61 9.93 -1.34 10.22
CA THR A 61 9.57 -0.61 8.97
C THR A 61 9.63 0.90 9.18
N GLU A 62 9.30 1.35 10.39
CA GLU A 62 9.32 2.74 10.83
C GLU A 62 10.73 3.34 10.80
N GLU A 63 11.72 2.64 11.35
CA GLU A 63 13.10 3.13 11.39
C GLU A 63 13.68 3.26 9.99
N GLU A 64 13.41 2.27 9.14
CA GLU A 64 13.90 2.20 7.76
C GLU A 64 13.22 3.26 6.88
N THR A 65 11.92 3.48 7.07
CA THR A 65 11.20 4.56 6.39
C THR A 65 11.77 5.92 6.80
N ILE A 66 12.04 6.14 8.09
CA ILE A 66 12.68 7.36 8.58
C ILE A 66 14.09 7.52 7.99
N ALA A 67 14.88 6.44 7.92
CA ALA A 67 16.22 6.45 7.34
C ALA A 67 16.19 6.82 5.85
N GLU A 68 15.26 6.27 5.07
CA GLU A 68 15.10 6.62 3.66
C GLU A 68 14.65 8.07 3.49
N HIS A 69 13.75 8.59 4.34
CA HIS A 69 13.38 10.01 4.32
C HIS A 69 14.54 10.94 4.67
N LYS A 70 15.41 10.56 5.63
CA LYS A 70 16.64 11.31 5.93
C LYS A 70 17.61 11.36 4.74
N LYS A 71 17.61 10.32 3.89
CA LYS A 71 18.52 10.19 2.74
C LYS A 71 17.99 10.82 1.46
N HIS A 72 16.69 10.69 1.20
CA HIS A 72 16.06 11.04 -0.07
C HIS A 72 15.15 12.26 0.01
N GLY A 73 14.87 12.76 1.22
CA GLY A 73 14.05 13.94 1.47
C GLY A 73 12.59 13.61 1.80
N ASP A 74 11.71 14.58 1.59
CA ASP A 74 10.33 14.51 2.06
C ASP A 74 9.42 13.58 1.24
N PHE A 75 9.82 13.21 0.03
CA PHE A 75 9.05 12.32 -0.85
C PHE A 75 9.90 11.12 -1.21
N VAL A 76 9.49 9.94 -0.77
CA VAL A 76 10.26 8.70 -0.94
C VAL A 76 9.42 7.64 -1.60
N ARG A 77 9.91 7.08 -2.70
CA ARG A 77 9.27 5.96 -3.39
C ARG A 77 9.56 4.64 -2.66
N ILE A 78 8.59 4.17 -1.88
CA ILE A 78 8.71 2.92 -1.09
C ILE A 78 8.17 1.68 -1.82
N GLY A 79 7.35 1.88 -2.86
CA GLY A 79 6.76 0.80 -3.65
C GLY A 79 6.64 1.16 -5.14
N PHE A 80 6.22 0.18 -5.96
CA PHE A 80 6.16 0.37 -7.41
C PHE A 80 5.22 1.51 -7.81
N ASN A 81 4.12 1.68 -7.07
CA ASN A 81 3.10 2.72 -7.23
C ASN A 81 2.80 3.42 -5.88
N GLU A 82 3.77 3.49 -4.98
CA GLU A 82 3.56 4.02 -3.61
C GLU A 82 4.67 4.99 -3.22
N VAL A 83 4.27 6.11 -2.62
CA VAL A 83 5.14 7.18 -2.15
C VAL A 83 4.84 7.47 -0.69
N SER A 84 5.88 7.46 0.12
CA SER A 84 5.85 7.96 1.49
C SER A 84 6.08 9.48 1.49
N ILE A 85 5.27 10.21 2.26
CA ILE A 85 5.26 11.67 2.31
C ILE A 85 5.58 12.12 3.73
N GLY A 86 6.68 12.86 3.89
CA GLY A 86 7.11 13.51 5.13
C GLY A 86 6.84 15.02 5.17
N HIS A 87 6.43 15.64 4.06
CA HIS A 87 6.24 17.09 3.98
C HIS A 87 4.92 17.53 4.66
N PRO A 88 4.94 18.47 5.62
CA PRO A 88 3.76 18.81 6.43
C PRO A 88 2.59 19.38 5.62
N ASN A 89 2.86 20.20 4.59
CA ASN A 89 1.79 20.75 3.75
C ASN A 89 1.18 19.68 2.85
N ALA A 90 1.99 18.75 2.34
CA ALA A 90 1.52 17.69 1.45
C ALA A 90 0.67 16.67 2.20
N ILE A 91 1.00 16.37 3.46
CA ILE A 91 0.17 15.54 4.34
C ILE A 91 -1.22 16.18 4.49
N ASN A 92 -1.28 17.49 4.72
CA ASN A 92 -2.54 18.21 4.87
C ASN A 92 -3.39 18.16 3.58
N GLU A 93 -2.76 18.38 2.42
CA GLU A 93 -3.41 18.28 1.11
C GLU A 93 -3.97 16.88 0.85
N VAL A 94 -3.19 15.83 1.11
CA VAL A 94 -3.63 14.44 0.93
C VAL A 94 -4.78 14.09 1.88
N LEU A 95 -4.70 14.48 3.15
CA LEU A 95 -5.75 14.18 4.13
C LEU A 95 -7.06 14.93 3.88
N LYS A 96 -6.99 16.14 3.31
CA LYS A 96 -8.18 16.91 2.90
C LYS A 96 -8.71 16.48 1.54
N SER A 97 -7.90 15.79 0.75
CA SER A 97 -8.32 15.28 -0.54
C SER A 97 -9.52 14.32 -0.39
N GLN A 98 -10.35 14.26 -1.42
CA GLN A 98 -11.44 13.27 -1.52
C GLN A 98 -10.96 12.01 -2.25
N MET A 99 -9.67 11.68 -2.12
CA MET A 99 -9.10 10.48 -2.72
C MET A 99 -9.55 9.24 -1.96
N ASN A 100 -9.74 8.15 -2.70
CA ASN A 100 -10.01 6.86 -2.12
C ASN A 100 -8.80 6.38 -1.32
N LYS A 101 -9.03 5.67 -0.21
CA LYS A 101 -7.95 5.03 0.54
C LYS A 101 -7.28 3.94 -0.31
N GLY A 102 -6.12 3.47 0.12
CA GLY A 102 -5.49 2.30 -0.48
C GLY A 102 -6.26 1.01 -0.19
N ASP A 103 -6.18 0.02 -1.09
CA ASP A 103 -6.83 -1.28 -0.93
C ASP A 103 -6.39 -2.04 0.34
N TRP A 104 -5.22 -1.69 0.90
CA TRP A 104 -4.74 -2.23 2.17
C TRP A 104 -5.77 -2.09 3.31
N TYR A 105 -6.55 -1.00 3.34
CA TYR A 105 -7.56 -0.78 4.37
C TYR A 105 -8.70 -1.82 4.36
N ARG A 106 -8.89 -2.56 3.26
CA ARG A 106 -9.91 -3.63 3.20
C ARG A 106 -9.66 -4.73 4.23
N ILE A 107 -8.40 -4.90 4.68
CA ILE A 107 -8.03 -5.91 5.67
C ILE A 107 -8.78 -5.75 6.99
N PHE A 108 -9.18 -4.52 7.35
CA PHE A 108 -9.91 -4.24 8.58
C PHE A 108 -11.37 -4.71 8.55
N SER A 109 -11.85 -5.28 7.43
CA SER A 109 -13.18 -5.91 7.33
C SER A 109 -13.15 -7.43 7.54
N LEU A 110 -11.99 -8.02 7.87
CA LEU A 110 -11.90 -9.45 8.14
C LEU A 110 -12.56 -9.79 9.50
N PRO A 111 -13.21 -10.96 9.64
CA PRO A 111 -13.38 -12.02 8.62
C PRO A 111 -14.57 -11.80 7.67
N ASP A 112 -15.51 -10.92 8.00
CA ASP A 112 -16.76 -10.75 7.26
C ASP A 112 -16.80 -9.46 6.44
N SER A 113 -16.52 -9.58 5.14
CA SER A 113 -16.54 -8.45 4.21
C SER A 113 -17.96 -8.02 3.78
N ARG A 114 -19.04 -8.66 4.24
CA ARG A 114 -20.41 -8.24 3.93
C ARG A 114 -20.74 -6.88 4.55
N TYR A 115 -20.19 -6.61 5.73
CA TYR A 115 -20.37 -5.37 6.46
C TYR A 115 -19.04 -4.62 6.59
N VAL A 116 -18.74 -3.79 5.60
CA VAL A 116 -17.56 -2.93 5.63
C VAL A 116 -17.76 -1.87 6.72
N ASN A 117 -16.90 -1.86 7.73
CA ASN A 117 -16.94 -0.83 8.77
C ASN A 117 -16.43 0.52 8.22
N GLN A 118 -16.42 1.54 9.07
CA GLN A 118 -15.98 2.88 8.69
C GLN A 118 -14.48 2.96 8.35
N MET A 119 -13.64 2.24 9.08
CA MET A 119 -12.18 2.28 8.90
C MET A 119 -11.77 1.64 7.58
N SER A 120 -12.38 0.49 7.25
CA SER A 120 -12.10 -0.29 6.04
C SER A 120 -12.74 0.26 4.76
N GLU A 121 -13.59 1.28 4.87
CA GLU A 121 -14.22 1.88 3.71
C GLU A 121 -13.19 2.63 2.85
N VAL A 122 -13.04 2.16 1.62
CA VAL A 122 -12.05 2.66 0.65
C VAL A 122 -12.59 3.86 -0.11
N ASP A 123 -13.89 3.88 -0.41
CA ASP A 123 -14.53 4.98 -1.12
C ASP A 123 -14.70 6.20 -0.21
N ALA A 124 -14.18 7.35 -0.64
CA ALA A 124 -14.18 8.56 0.16
C ALA A 124 -15.61 9.04 0.52
N LYS A 125 -16.57 8.93 -0.40
CA LYS A 125 -17.95 9.38 -0.18
C LYS A 125 -18.67 8.49 0.82
N ARG A 126 -18.55 7.17 0.68
CA ARG A 126 -19.12 6.20 1.62
C ARG A 126 -18.47 6.32 2.99
N HIS A 127 -17.17 6.58 3.05
CA HIS A 127 -16.45 6.83 4.29
C HIS A 127 -17.03 8.05 5.00
N ILE A 128 -17.27 9.16 4.30
CA ILE A 128 -17.89 10.36 4.91
C ILE A 128 -19.29 10.05 5.46
N THR A 129 -20.12 9.33 4.70
CA THR A 129 -21.47 8.95 5.13
C THR A 129 -21.44 8.10 6.40
N LYS A 130 -20.56 7.10 6.45
CA LYS A 130 -20.41 6.23 7.62
C LYS A 130 -19.75 6.95 8.81
N THR A 131 -18.84 7.92 8.58
CA THR A 131 -18.34 8.80 9.65
C THR A 131 -19.50 9.51 10.35
N LYS A 132 -20.45 10.05 9.58
CA LYS A 132 -21.61 10.78 10.12
C LYS A 132 -22.49 9.90 11.01
N ASN A 133 -22.58 8.60 10.74
CA ASN A 133 -23.35 7.68 11.55
C ASN A 133 -22.68 7.41 12.92
N VAL A 134 -21.35 7.42 12.97
CA VAL A 134 -20.57 7.08 14.18
C VAL A 134 -20.24 8.33 15.01
N ALA A 135 -20.05 9.49 14.38
CA ALA A 135 -19.63 10.72 15.03
C ALA A 135 -20.50 11.16 16.22
N PRO A 136 -21.85 11.05 16.20
CA PRO A 136 -22.68 11.41 17.34
C PRO A 136 -22.39 10.60 18.60
N GLY A 137 -21.93 9.34 18.47
CA GLY A 137 -21.55 8.51 19.61
C GLY A 137 -20.37 9.08 20.40
N TYR A 138 -19.46 9.78 19.71
CA TYR A 138 -18.28 10.44 20.29
C TYR A 138 -18.52 11.92 20.61
N ALA A 139 -19.76 12.40 20.51
CA ALA A 139 -20.09 13.75 20.95
C ALA A 139 -19.87 13.87 22.46
N PHE A 140 -19.35 15.02 22.91
CA PHE A 140 -19.01 15.27 24.31
C PHE A 140 -20.14 14.92 25.30
N SER A 141 -21.39 15.25 24.95
CA SER A 141 -22.57 14.92 25.76
C SER A 141 -22.83 13.42 25.92
N ASN A 142 -22.46 12.60 24.94
CA ASN A 142 -22.58 11.15 24.99
C ASN A 142 -21.38 10.51 25.70
N VAL A 143 -20.18 11.10 25.55
CA VAL A 143 -18.99 10.66 26.29
C VAL A 143 -19.20 10.82 27.80
N ILE A 144 -19.66 11.98 28.28
CA ILE A 144 -19.96 12.18 29.72
C ILE A 144 -20.97 11.15 30.24
N LYS A 145 -22.00 10.84 29.45
CA LYS A 145 -22.99 9.82 29.85
C LYS A 145 -22.40 8.42 29.95
N ALA A 146 -21.35 8.13 29.17
CA ALA A 146 -20.68 6.84 29.14
C ALA A 146 -19.59 6.71 30.22
N GLU A 147 -19.02 7.81 30.73
CA GLU A 147 -17.95 7.79 31.74
C GLU A 147 -18.21 6.88 32.94
N PRO A 148 -19.40 6.88 33.58
CA PRO A 148 -19.67 6.00 34.72
C PRO A 148 -19.59 4.50 34.41
N GLN A 149 -19.70 4.12 33.13
CA GLN A 149 -19.65 2.73 32.67
C GLN A 149 -18.21 2.25 32.44
N VAL A 150 -17.28 3.18 32.23
CA VAL A 150 -15.84 2.91 32.01
C VAL A 150 -15.05 3.01 33.31
N ALA A 151 -15.47 3.86 34.25
CA ALA A 151 -14.77 4.10 35.52
C ALA A 151 -14.98 3.02 36.61
N ARG A 152 -15.55 1.86 36.26
CA ARG A 152 -15.67 0.68 37.13
C ARG A 152 -14.53 -0.29 36.87
#